data_AF-A0A6G2RSN9-F1
#
_entry.id   AF-A0A6G2RSN9-F1
#
_cell.length_a   1.000
_cell.length_b   1.000
_cell.length_c   1.000
_cell.angle_alpha   90.00
_cell.angle_beta   90.00
_cell.angle_gamma   90.00
#
_symmetry.space_group_name_H-M   'P 1'
#
loop_
_entity.id
_entity.type
_entity.pdbx_description
1 polymer ?
#
loop_
_entity_poly.entity_id
_entity_poly.type
_entity_poly.pdbx_seq_one_letter_code
_entity_poly.pdbx_strand_id
1 'polypeptide(L)' 'MKERQDAKDELRTQVWLPADTSRRLRAIAERAGLRPEQILAQLAEHAVLGDDGAVSVARCIPERG' A
#
# COMPACT_ATOMS: atom_id res chain seq x y z
N MET A 1 -25.04 0.56 18.78
CA MET A 1 -25.17 1.47 17.62
C MET A 1 -23.87 2.20 17.25
N LYS A 2 -22.67 1.69 17.58
CA LYS A 2 -21.39 2.37 17.27
C LYS A 2 -20.64 1.83 16.05
N GLU A 3 -20.90 0.58 15.63
CA GLU A 3 -20.14 -0.06 14.54
C GLU A 3 -20.52 0.42 13.12
N ARG A 4 -21.56 1.25 12.97
CA ARG A 4 -22.07 1.68 11.66
C ARG A 4 -21.57 3.04 11.19
N GLN A 5 -20.80 3.75 12.01
CA GLN A 5 -20.25 5.08 11.68
C GLN A 5 -18.79 5.03 11.21
N ASP A 6 -17.93 4.18 11.77
CA ASP A 6 -16.54 4.02 11.28
C ASP A 6 -16.45 3.57 9.82
N ALA A 7 -17.39 2.72 9.36
CA ALA A 7 -17.42 2.25 7.98
C ALA A 7 -17.75 3.35 6.94
N LYS A 8 -18.21 4.53 7.37
CA LYS A 8 -18.59 5.64 6.47
C LYS A 8 -17.41 6.54 6.08
N ASP A 9 -16.33 6.55 6.86
CA ASP A 9 -15.12 7.34 6.58
C ASP A 9 -14.01 6.51 5.90
N GLU A 10 -14.24 5.22 5.63
CA GLU A 10 -13.33 4.43 4.81
C GLU A 10 -13.41 4.87 3.34
N LEU A 11 -12.44 5.69 2.93
CA LEU A 11 -12.22 6.00 1.51
C LEU A 11 -11.81 4.73 0.76
N ARG A 12 -12.79 4.09 0.12
CA ARG A 12 -12.55 2.93 -0.75
C ARG A 12 -11.96 3.38 -2.08
N THR A 13 -10.63 3.42 -2.15
CA THR A 13 -9.89 3.65 -3.39
C THR A 13 -9.50 2.33 -4.04
N GLN A 14 -9.67 2.25 -5.35
CA GLN A 14 -9.19 1.13 -6.17
C GLN A 14 -7.95 1.57 -6.94
N VAL A 15 -6.89 0.76 -6.91
CA VAL A 15 -5.62 1.06 -7.60
C VAL A 15 -5.38 -0.01 -8.65
N TRP A 16 -5.35 0.41 -9.92
CA TRP A 16 -5.02 -0.48 -11.04
C TRP A 16 -3.53 -0.51 -11.28
N LEU A 17 -2.97 -1.71 -11.17
CA LEU A 17 -1.57 -1.99 -11.40
C LEU A 17 -1.43 -2.83 -12.66
N PRO A 18 -0.38 -2.60 -13.48
CA PRO A 18 -0.02 -3.52 -14.55
C PRO A 18 0.11 -4.95 -14.04
N ALA A 19 -0.13 -5.93 -14.90
CA ALA A 19 -0.13 -7.35 -14.52
C ALA A 19 1.20 -7.79 -13.89
N ASP A 20 2.33 -7.35 -14.44
CA ASP A 20 3.67 -7.65 -13.91
C ASP A 20 3.88 -7.06 -12.52
N THR A 21 3.47 -5.81 -12.31
CA THR A 21 3.55 -5.14 -11.01
C THR A 21 2.67 -5.85 -9.98
N SER A 22 1.44 -6.23 -10.37
CA SER A 22 0.52 -6.99 -9.52
C SER A 22 1.11 -8.33 -9.07
N ARG A 23 1.78 -9.05 -9.97
CA ARG A 23 2.46 -10.32 -9.64
C ARG A 23 3.59 -10.13 -8.65
N ARG A 24 4.43 -9.11 -8.87
CA ARG A 24 5.54 -8.79 -7.95
C ARG A 24 5.04 -8.39 -6.56
N LEU A 25 3.99 -7.56 -6.50
CA LEU A 25 3.39 -7.14 -5.24
C LEU A 25 2.88 -8.34 -4.43
N ARG A 26 2.18 -9.28 -5.07
CA ARG A 26 1.70 -10.51 -4.41
C ARG A 26 2.86 -11.36 -3.90
N ALA A 27 3.90 -11.59 -4.70
CA ALA A 27 5.07 -12.37 -4.28
C ALA A 27 5.80 -11.74 -3.07
N ILE A 28 5.88 -10.40 -3.02
CA ILE A 28 6.45 -9.69 -1.87
C ILE A 28 5.57 -9.88 -0.63
N ALA A 29 4.26 -9.71 -0.79
CA ALA A 29 3.29 -9.87 0.29
C ALA A 29 3.32 -11.30 0.86
N GLU A 30 3.33 -12.32 0.01
CA GLU A 30 3.46 -13.72 0.41
C GLU A 30 4.75 -13.98 1.18
N ARG A 31 5.89 -13.48 0.67
CA ARG A 31 7.20 -13.64 1.34
C ARG A 31 7.25 -12.96 2.71
N ALA A 32 6.56 -11.83 2.87
CA ALA A 32 6.48 -11.10 4.13
C ALA A 32 5.36 -11.61 5.06
N GLY A 33 4.51 -12.54 4.61
CA GLY A 33 3.34 -12.98 5.35
C GLY A 33 2.33 -11.85 5.61
N LEU A 34 2.20 -10.93 4.65
CA LEU A 34 1.34 -9.73 4.66
C LEU A 34 0.29 -9.80 3.55
N ARG A 35 -0.74 -8.96 3.63
CA ARG A 35 -1.69 -8.73 2.54
C ARG A 35 -1.16 -7.66 1.57
N PRO A 36 -1.49 -7.71 0.26
CA PRO A 36 -1.05 -6.71 -0.72
C PRO A 36 -1.37 -5.27 -0.30
N GLU A 37 -2.52 -5.03 0.34
CA GLU A 37 -2.95 -3.71 0.81
C GLU A 37 -2.03 -3.16 1.92
N GLN A 38 -1.47 -4.03 2.76
CA GLN A 38 -0.52 -3.62 3.81
C GLN A 38 0.82 -3.21 3.21
N ILE A 39 1.26 -3.90 2.15
CA ILE A 39 2.45 -3.50 1.41
C ILE A 39 2.23 -2.13 0.75
N LEU A 40 1.07 -1.91 0.13
CA LEU A 40 0.74 -0.61 -0.48
C LEU A 40 0.68 0.52 0.55
N ALA A 41 0.12 0.28 1.74
CA ALA A 41 0.11 1.24 2.84
C ALA A 41 1.54 1.62 3.26
N GLN A 42 2.40 0.63 3.49
CA GLN A 42 3.80 0.88 3.87
C GLN A 42 4.59 1.60 2.77
N LEU A 43 4.35 1.27 1.50
CA LEU A 43 4.97 2.00 0.38
C LEU A 43 4.51 3.47 0.34
N ALA A 44 3.24 3.74 0.62
CA ALA A 44 2.70 5.09 0.68
C ALA A 44 3.26 5.89 1.87
N GLU A 45 3.44 5.25 3.03
CA GLU A 45 4.07 5.87 4.21
C GLU A 45 5.53 6.28 3.95
N HIS A 46 6.23 5.53 3.11
CA HIS A 46 7.63 5.81 2.73
C HIS A 46 7.76 6.57 1.41
N ALA A 47 6.64 7.02 0.82
CA ALA A 47 6.64 7.79 -0.40
C ALA A 47 7.15 9.21 -0.13
N VAL A 48 8.10 9.64 -0.94
CA VAL A 48 8.71 10.97 -0.93
C VAL A 48 8.41 11.64 -2.27
N LEU A 49 7.91 12.86 -2.20
CA LEU A 49 7.72 13.70 -3.38
C LEU A 49 9.00 14.52 -3.61
N GLY A 50 9.61 14.34 -4.78
CA GLY A 50 10.73 15.15 -5.23
C GLY A 50 10.28 16.54 -5.71
N ASP A 51 11.23 17.47 -5.81
CA ASP A 51 10.98 18.85 -6.26
C ASP A 51 10.50 18.92 -7.73
N ASP A 52 10.80 17.88 -8.52
CA ASP A 52 10.33 17.69 -9.88
C ASP A 52 8.92 17.09 -9.98
N GLY A 53 8.28 16.83 -8.82
CA GLY A 53 6.98 16.18 -8.73
C GLY A 53 7.03 14.66 -8.87
N ALA A 54 8.22 14.05 -8.94
CA ALA A 54 8.35 12.60 -8.99
C ALA A 54 8.08 11.98 -7.61
N VAL A 55 7.30 10.91 -7.57
CA VAL A 55 7.09 10.12 -6.35
C VAL A 55 8.10 8.98 -6.33
N SER A 56 8.95 8.98 -5.31
CA SER A 56 9.90 7.89 -5.03
C SER A 56 9.55 7.23 -3.72
N VAL A 57 9.92 5.97 -3.53
CA VAL A 57 9.76 5.28 -2.24
C VAL A 57 11.14 5.05 -1.64
N ALA A 58 11.36 5.57 -0.43
CA ALA A 58 12.58 5.29 0.32
C ALA A 58 12.67 3.78 0.63
N ARG A 59 13.88 3.29 0.94
CA ARG A 59 14.06 1.88 1.30
C ARG A 59 13.17 1.55 2.52
N CYS A 60 12.20 0.66 2.31
CA CYS A 60 11.37 0.08 3.36
C CYS A 60 11.55 -1.44 3.39
N ILE A 61 11.56 -2.03 4.59
CA ILE A 61 11.51 -3.48 4.77
C ILE A 61 10.07 -3.81 5.16
N PRO A 62 9.32 -4.61 4.38
CA PRO A 62 7.95 -4.91 4.74
C PRO A 62 7.86 -5.67 6.06
N GLU A 63 7.14 -5.11 7.03
CA GLU A 63 6.98 -5.69 8.36
C GLU A 63 5.51 -5.70 8.80
N ARG A 64 5.17 -6.54 9.77
CA ARG A 64 3.85 -6.44 10.41
C ARG A 64 3.90 -5.23 11.35
N GLY A 65 3.29 -4.14 10.91
CA GLY A 65 3.03 -2.97 11.77
C GLY A 65 2.17 -3.31 12.97
#